data_AF-A0A1A5P0R5-F1
#
_entry.id   AF-A0A1A5P0R5-F1
#
_cell.length_a   1.000
_cell.length_b   1.000
_cell.length_c   1.000
_cell.angle_alpha   90.00
_cell.angle_beta   90.00
_cell.angle_gamma   90.00
#
_symmetry.space_group_name_H-M   'P 1'
#
loop_
_entity.id
_entity.type
_entity.pdbx_description
1 polymer ?
#
loop_
_entity_poly.entity_id
_entity_poly.type
_entity_poly.pdbx_seq_one_letter_code
_entity_poly.pdbx_strand_id
1 'polypeptide(L)'
;MSLGDEYENTGGYGGTGQTRTRMPDSGGGPHGGGRRGGRTSSRSLVMVVGVVVLLIAAIAFANRGGDSSSTDETDDSPQTAATAPSGEKPVRSKNAGIPSGFAHDRQGAESAAANYAVALGSDGMFSPTGRREIVQAIADPSTRDRLQDGFDADYSADLLKSIGLTANGTAPEGTTFVNRTLPAGTKATTFNQNSATVEVWCNGLFGLAGDSSTNPVTSGWFTVTMKLNWSGDDWRVLETTQKSGPTPVPGDSPVSRAEDMSKVVEEFGGFTYAR
;
A
#
# COMPACT_ATOMS: atom_id res chain seq x y z
N MET A 1 -1.95 67.45 19.41
CA MET A 1 -0.67 68.04 18.99
C MET A 1 -0.36 67.52 17.60
N SER A 2 0.23 68.34 16.74
CA SER A 2 0.48 68.08 15.31
C SER A 2 1.89 68.57 14.95
N LEU A 3 2.32 68.32 13.70
CA LEU A 3 3.69 68.41 13.16
C LEU A 3 4.54 67.17 13.53
N GLY A 4 5.36 66.60 12.64
CA GLY A 4 5.72 67.02 11.28
C GLY A 4 7.25 67.07 11.10
N ASP A 5 7.71 66.58 9.96
CA ASP A 5 8.95 67.01 9.26
C ASP A 5 10.31 66.61 9.91
N GLU A 6 11.46 66.47 9.22
CA GLU A 6 11.84 66.21 7.81
C GLU A 6 13.38 65.98 7.72
N TYR A 7 13.88 65.33 6.64
CA TYR A 7 15.26 65.34 6.05
C TYR A 7 16.50 65.06 6.97
N GLU A 8 17.73 64.78 6.52
CA GLU A 8 18.47 64.93 5.25
C GLU A 8 19.67 63.91 5.28
N ASN A 9 19.84 62.96 4.35
CA ASN A 9 20.58 62.96 3.07
C ASN A 9 21.97 63.66 2.99
N THR A 10 23.03 62.87 2.74
CA THR A 10 24.24 63.08 1.88
C THR A 10 25.31 62.04 2.30
N GLY A 11 26.17 61.38 1.50
CA GLY A 11 26.45 61.17 0.06
C GLY A 11 27.67 60.18 -0.01
N GLY A 12 28.16 59.57 -1.10
CA GLY A 12 27.88 59.54 -2.55
C GLY A 12 28.96 58.64 -3.26
N TYR A 13 28.99 58.60 -4.61
CA TYR A 13 29.95 57.85 -5.48
C TYR A 13 29.92 56.29 -5.43
N GLY A 14 29.93 55.54 -6.56
CA GLY A 14 29.74 55.93 -7.97
C GLY A 14 30.06 54.80 -8.99
N GLY A 15 29.44 54.85 -10.18
CA GLY A 15 30.09 54.49 -11.46
C GLY A 15 30.09 53.04 -12.01
N THR A 16 29.02 52.66 -12.73
CA THR A 16 29.01 52.00 -14.07
C THR A 16 30.00 50.88 -14.48
N GLY A 17 29.49 49.79 -15.08
CA GLY A 17 30.29 48.91 -15.97
C GLY A 17 29.60 47.66 -16.54
N GLN A 18 28.97 47.74 -17.72
CA GLN A 18 28.68 46.57 -18.56
C GLN A 18 29.84 46.30 -19.55
N THR A 19 30.23 45.04 -19.78
CA THR A 19 30.23 44.35 -21.11
C THR A 19 31.12 43.10 -21.21
N ARG A 20 30.55 42.05 -21.86
CA ARG A 20 31.17 41.06 -22.78
C ARG A 20 32.30 40.09 -22.34
N THR A 21 31.92 38.81 -22.33
CA THR A 21 32.47 37.71 -23.16
C THR A 21 33.97 37.38 -23.13
N ARG A 22 34.30 36.16 -22.70
CA ARG A 22 35.05 35.16 -23.52
C ARG A 22 35.08 33.76 -22.90
N MET A 23 34.66 32.78 -23.71
CA MET A 23 35.17 31.41 -23.65
C MET A 23 36.40 31.34 -24.56
N PRO A 24 37.45 30.58 -24.19
CA PRO A 24 38.29 29.89 -25.16
C PRO A 24 38.15 28.37 -25.01
N ASP A 25 37.92 27.72 -26.14
CA ASP A 25 38.05 26.26 -26.28
C ASP A 25 39.54 25.88 -26.37
N SER A 26 39.92 24.71 -25.85
CA SER A 26 41.27 24.17 -26.01
C SER A 26 41.30 22.64 -25.96
N GLY A 27 41.06 22.03 -27.13
CA GLY A 27 42.06 21.18 -27.80
C GLY A 27 42.50 19.90 -27.07
N GLY A 28 42.04 18.74 -27.54
CA GLY A 28 42.44 17.43 -27.05
C GLY A 28 43.70 16.84 -27.70
N GLY A 29 44.17 15.71 -27.15
CA GLY A 29 45.35 14.97 -27.62
C GLY A 29 45.78 13.88 -26.63
N PRO A 30 46.59 12.90 -27.02
CA PRO A 30 46.03 11.57 -27.29
C PRO A 30 46.70 10.38 -26.56
N HIS A 31 46.10 9.19 -26.74
CA HIS A 31 46.58 7.84 -26.38
C HIS A 31 46.31 7.33 -24.95
N GLY A 32 45.55 6.23 -24.86
CA GLY A 32 45.25 5.51 -23.61
C GLY A 32 44.13 4.47 -23.80
N GLY A 33 44.41 3.39 -24.53
CA GLY A 33 43.39 2.41 -24.91
C GLY A 33 42.97 1.45 -23.79
N GLY A 34 41.72 0.96 -23.83
CA GLY A 34 41.20 0.00 -22.85
C GLY A 34 39.82 -0.59 -23.16
N ARG A 35 39.72 -1.46 -24.18
CA ARG A 35 38.49 -2.26 -24.39
C ARG A 35 38.35 -3.34 -23.31
N ARG A 36 37.43 -3.12 -22.35
CA ARG A 36 36.78 -4.14 -21.51
C ARG A 36 35.33 -3.67 -21.33
N GLY A 37 34.30 -4.47 -21.43
CA GLY A 37 34.20 -5.90 -21.67
C GLY A 37 32.78 -6.28 -21.27
N GLY A 38 31.98 -6.80 -22.22
CA GLY A 38 30.54 -6.96 -22.00
C GLY A 38 30.23 -7.85 -20.79
N ARG A 39 29.48 -7.30 -19.83
CA ARG A 39 28.76 -8.10 -18.83
C ARG A 39 27.31 -7.62 -18.82
N THR A 40 26.53 -8.23 -19.70
CA THR A 40 25.10 -8.44 -19.48
C THR A 40 24.93 -9.08 -18.10
N SER A 41 24.65 -8.24 -17.10
CA SER A 41 24.07 -8.70 -15.85
C SER A 41 22.57 -8.52 -15.98
N SER A 42 21.90 -9.60 -16.41
CA SER A 42 20.50 -9.82 -16.06
C SER A 42 20.41 -9.79 -14.54
N ARG A 43 20.16 -8.61 -13.96
CA ARG A 43 19.77 -8.51 -12.56
C ARG A 43 18.46 -9.26 -12.47
N SER A 44 18.52 -10.41 -11.80
CA SER A 44 17.40 -11.33 -11.64
C SER A 44 16.16 -10.52 -11.29
N LEU A 45 15.13 -10.67 -12.12
CA LEU A 45 13.81 -10.18 -11.81
C LEU A 45 13.27 -11.10 -10.72
N VAL A 46 13.70 -10.83 -9.48
CA VAL A 46 13.06 -11.36 -8.28
C VAL A 46 11.63 -10.86 -8.38
N MET A 47 10.71 -11.73 -8.75
CA MET A 47 9.29 -11.43 -8.69
C MET A 47 8.97 -11.20 -7.22
N VAL A 48 8.87 -9.92 -6.84
CA VAL A 48 8.44 -9.49 -5.52
C VAL A 48 6.97 -9.86 -5.41
N VAL A 49 6.69 -11.07 -4.92
CA VAL A 49 5.39 -11.36 -4.31
C VAL A 49 5.35 -10.50 -3.05
N GLY A 50 4.57 -9.43 -3.11
CA GLY A 50 4.71 -8.30 -2.19
C GLY A 50 3.81 -8.45 -0.97
N VAL A 51 4.16 -9.41 -0.12
CA VAL A 51 4.09 -9.32 1.35
C VAL A 51 2.89 -8.56 1.92
N VAL A 52 1.79 -9.27 2.17
CA VAL A 52 0.55 -8.70 2.72
C VAL A 52 0.63 -8.36 4.22
N VAL A 53 1.67 -8.82 4.95
CA VAL A 53 1.74 -8.67 6.42
C VAL A 53 2.86 -7.77 6.95
N LEU A 54 4.07 -7.80 6.37
CA LEU A 54 5.21 -7.11 6.99
C LEU A 54 4.97 -5.61 7.18
N LEU A 55 4.21 -4.93 6.31
CA LEU A 55 4.00 -3.49 6.47
C LEU A 55 3.01 -3.15 7.60
N ILE A 56 1.88 -3.86 7.73
CA ILE A 56 0.92 -3.56 8.81
C ILE A 56 1.48 -3.99 10.17
N ALA A 57 2.11 -5.17 10.24
CA ALA A 57 2.78 -5.63 11.45
C ALA A 57 4.00 -4.74 11.82
N ALA A 58 4.81 -4.29 10.85
CA ALA A 58 5.91 -3.37 11.14
C ALA A 58 5.42 -1.97 11.51
N ILE A 59 4.29 -1.48 11.00
CA ILE A 59 3.70 -0.19 11.43
C ILE A 59 3.36 -0.22 12.93
N ALA A 60 2.85 -1.34 13.45
CA ALA A 60 2.58 -1.50 14.88
C ALA A 60 3.86 -1.39 15.74
N PHE A 61 5.02 -1.80 15.22
CA PHE A 61 6.32 -1.64 15.91
C PHE A 61 7.04 -0.31 15.60
N ALA A 62 6.81 0.29 14.44
CA ALA A 62 7.52 1.48 13.96
C ALA A 62 7.04 2.78 14.61
N ASN A 63 5.81 2.83 15.14
CA ASN A 63 5.27 4.00 15.85
C ASN A 63 5.88 4.23 17.26
N ARG A 64 7.13 3.81 17.48
CA ARG A 64 7.86 3.99 18.75
C ARG A 64 9.19 4.74 18.60
N GLY A 65 9.13 5.90 17.93
CA GLY A 65 10.09 7.00 18.07
C GLY A 65 10.93 7.33 16.84
N GLY A 66 11.28 8.61 16.69
CA GLY A 66 12.23 9.12 15.69
C GLY A 66 11.81 10.49 15.12
N ASP A 67 12.58 11.53 15.42
CA ASP A 67 12.27 12.93 15.08
C ASP A 67 12.54 13.33 13.62
N SER A 68 12.07 14.54 13.31
CA SER A 68 12.07 15.27 12.04
C SER A 68 13.40 15.41 11.28
N SER A 69 13.31 15.47 9.95
CA SER A 69 13.95 16.55 9.17
C SER A 69 13.18 16.82 7.87
N SER A 70 12.78 18.07 7.64
CA SER A 70 12.09 18.53 6.42
C SER A 70 13.07 18.78 5.27
N THR A 71 12.64 18.54 4.04
CA THR A 71 13.27 19.09 2.82
C THR A 71 12.15 19.44 1.84
N ASP A 72 12.12 20.70 1.39
CA ASP A 72 11.26 21.15 0.29
C ASP A 72 11.88 20.75 -1.05
N GLU A 73 11.07 20.18 -1.95
CA GLU A 73 11.37 20.09 -3.38
C GLU A 73 10.08 20.37 -4.16
N THR A 74 10.09 21.42 -4.97
CA THR A 74 9.09 21.68 -6.02
C THR A 74 9.42 20.84 -7.25
N ASP A 75 8.47 20.07 -7.79
CA ASP A 75 8.18 20.21 -9.23
C ASP A 75 6.84 19.60 -9.71
N ASP A 76 6.52 19.98 -10.95
CA ASP A 76 5.33 19.70 -11.75
C ASP A 76 4.75 18.27 -11.64
N SER A 77 3.45 18.17 -11.33
CA SER A 77 2.74 16.90 -11.15
C SER A 77 1.73 16.66 -12.28
N PRO A 78 1.80 15.53 -13.02
CA PRO A 78 0.81 15.23 -14.05
C PRO A 78 -0.58 15.09 -13.45
N GLN A 79 -1.58 15.76 -14.05
CA GLN A 79 -2.97 15.73 -13.60
C GLN A 79 -3.51 14.29 -13.57
N THR A 80 -3.52 13.71 -12.37
CA THR A 80 -4.21 12.44 -12.11
C THR A 80 -5.70 12.73 -12.12
N ALA A 81 -6.42 12.17 -13.10
CA ALA A 81 -7.87 12.29 -13.16
C ALA A 81 -8.48 11.71 -11.87
N ALA A 82 -9.34 12.49 -11.22
CA ALA A 82 -10.05 12.04 -10.03
C ALA A 82 -10.91 10.80 -10.37
N THR A 83 -10.74 9.73 -9.60
CA THR A 83 -11.57 8.52 -9.70
C THR A 83 -12.99 8.86 -9.26
N ALA A 84 -13.92 8.88 -10.22
CA ALA A 84 -15.33 9.07 -9.93
C ALA A 84 -15.89 7.89 -9.10
N PRO A 85 -16.83 8.12 -8.18
CA PRO A 85 -17.51 7.03 -7.47
C PRO A 85 -18.20 6.09 -8.46
N SER A 86 -17.80 4.81 -8.49
CA SER A 86 -18.43 3.77 -9.32
C SER A 86 -19.59 3.10 -8.56
N GLY A 87 -20.56 2.46 -9.25
CA GLY A 87 -21.84 2.12 -8.61
C GLY A 87 -22.67 0.95 -9.15
N GLU A 88 -22.10 -0.03 -9.83
CA GLU A 88 -22.87 -1.22 -10.28
C GLU A 88 -23.36 -2.12 -9.11
N LYS A 89 -24.42 -2.91 -9.32
CA LYS A 89 -25.03 -3.76 -8.27
C LYS A 89 -24.03 -4.79 -7.69
N PRO A 90 -24.04 -5.06 -6.37
CA PRO A 90 -23.23 -6.12 -5.78
C PRO A 90 -23.50 -7.49 -6.43
N VAL A 91 -22.42 -8.23 -6.70
CA VAL A 91 -22.52 -9.60 -7.18
C VAL A 91 -23.15 -10.49 -6.09
N ARG A 92 -23.95 -11.47 -6.51
CA ARG A 92 -24.63 -12.40 -5.59
C ARG A 92 -23.88 -13.72 -5.40
N SER A 93 -23.02 -14.06 -6.36
CA SER A 93 -22.20 -15.28 -6.32
C SER A 93 -21.00 -15.09 -5.39
N LYS A 94 -20.53 -16.20 -4.82
CA LYS A 94 -19.36 -16.25 -3.95
C LYS A 94 -18.53 -17.49 -4.24
N ASN A 95 -17.22 -17.36 -4.12
CA ASN A 95 -16.25 -18.46 -4.12
C ASN A 95 -15.48 -18.43 -2.78
N ALA A 96 -15.52 -19.52 -2.00
CA ALA A 96 -15.00 -19.55 -0.63
C ALA A 96 -15.45 -18.36 0.26
N GLY A 97 -16.70 -17.90 0.10
CA GLY A 97 -17.24 -16.73 0.83
C GLY A 97 -16.87 -15.36 0.26
N ILE A 98 -15.85 -15.29 -0.61
CA ILE A 98 -15.41 -14.07 -1.32
C ILE A 98 -16.36 -13.82 -2.50
N PRO A 99 -16.83 -12.58 -2.74
CA PRO A 99 -17.66 -12.27 -3.91
C PRO A 99 -17.00 -12.65 -5.24
N SER A 100 -17.81 -13.12 -6.20
CA SER A 100 -17.35 -13.58 -7.51
C SER A 100 -18.36 -13.32 -8.62
N GLY A 101 -17.92 -13.42 -9.88
CA GLY A 101 -18.73 -13.12 -11.07
C GLY A 101 -18.86 -11.62 -11.30
N PHE A 102 -17.75 -10.89 -11.19
CA PHE A 102 -17.69 -9.45 -11.47
C PHE A 102 -17.86 -9.17 -12.97
N ALA A 103 -18.26 -7.93 -13.32
CA ALA A 103 -18.42 -7.57 -14.73
C ALA A 103 -17.08 -7.64 -15.50
N HIS A 104 -17.13 -8.05 -16.78
CA HIS A 104 -15.96 -8.09 -17.68
C HIS A 104 -15.63 -6.69 -18.23
N ASP A 105 -15.48 -5.73 -17.32
CA ASP A 105 -15.16 -4.33 -17.60
C ASP A 105 -14.26 -3.73 -16.52
N ARG A 106 -13.92 -2.44 -16.66
CA ARG A 106 -13.04 -1.71 -15.73
C ARG A 106 -13.61 -1.63 -14.31
N GLN A 107 -14.91 -1.38 -14.16
CA GLN A 107 -15.55 -1.26 -12.86
C GLN A 107 -15.67 -2.63 -12.17
N GLY A 108 -15.87 -3.69 -12.95
CA GLY A 108 -15.80 -5.06 -12.45
C GLY A 108 -14.39 -5.43 -11.98
N ALA A 109 -13.34 -5.03 -12.70
CA ALA A 109 -11.95 -5.23 -12.26
C ALA A 109 -11.63 -4.47 -10.96
N GLU A 110 -12.10 -3.23 -10.84
CA GLU A 110 -11.96 -2.42 -9.62
C GLU A 110 -12.74 -3.02 -8.45
N SER A 111 -13.96 -3.49 -8.68
CA SER A 111 -14.79 -4.17 -7.67
C SER A 111 -14.16 -5.49 -7.23
N ALA A 112 -13.59 -6.27 -8.16
CA ALA A 112 -12.87 -7.50 -7.85
C ALA A 112 -11.65 -7.21 -6.96
N ALA A 113 -10.82 -6.23 -7.33
CA ALA A 113 -9.64 -5.84 -6.56
C ALA A 113 -9.99 -5.39 -5.13
N ALA A 114 -11.05 -4.61 -4.94
CA ALA A 114 -11.49 -4.19 -3.60
C ALA A 114 -11.86 -5.40 -2.72
N ASN A 115 -12.62 -6.35 -3.26
CA ASN A 115 -13.05 -7.54 -2.52
C ASN A 115 -11.91 -8.53 -2.27
N TYR A 116 -10.97 -8.65 -3.21
CA TYR A 116 -9.76 -9.45 -3.03
C TYR A 116 -8.80 -8.81 -2.01
N ALA A 117 -8.77 -7.47 -1.90
CA ALA A 117 -8.01 -6.78 -0.86
C ALA A 117 -8.57 -7.04 0.54
N VAL A 118 -9.90 -7.08 0.70
CA VAL A 118 -10.54 -7.52 1.96
C VAL A 118 -10.19 -8.97 2.29
N ALA A 119 -10.26 -9.88 1.31
CA ALA A 119 -9.98 -11.29 1.53
C ALA A 119 -8.50 -11.56 1.90
N LEU A 120 -7.55 -10.99 1.16
CA LEU A 120 -6.11 -11.06 1.49
C LEU A 120 -5.80 -10.35 2.81
N GLY A 121 -6.54 -9.29 3.12
CA GLY A 121 -6.42 -8.52 4.35
C GLY A 121 -7.30 -9.00 5.51
N SER A 122 -7.64 -10.29 5.54
CA SER A 122 -8.43 -10.95 6.59
C SER A 122 -7.56 -11.73 7.59
N ASP A 123 -8.15 -12.15 8.69
CA ASP A 123 -7.58 -13.10 9.66
C ASP A 123 -7.40 -14.50 9.06
N GLY A 124 -8.28 -14.91 8.13
CA GLY A 124 -8.24 -16.21 7.45
C GLY A 124 -6.88 -16.56 6.83
N MET A 125 -6.14 -15.56 6.32
CA MET A 125 -4.80 -15.71 5.77
C MET A 125 -3.73 -16.13 6.79
N PHE A 126 -3.95 -15.92 8.09
CA PHE A 126 -3.01 -16.37 9.13
C PHE A 126 -3.12 -17.87 9.41
N SER A 127 -4.27 -18.50 9.10
CA SER A 127 -4.41 -19.95 9.14
C SER A 127 -3.93 -20.59 7.82
N PRO A 128 -3.16 -21.70 7.84
CA PRO A 128 -2.73 -22.37 6.60
C PRO A 128 -3.87 -22.91 5.73
N THR A 129 -5.03 -23.20 6.33
CA THR A 129 -6.23 -23.67 5.62
C THR A 129 -6.97 -22.49 4.98
N GLY A 130 -7.32 -21.46 5.76
CA GLY A 130 -8.03 -20.29 5.24
C GLY A 130 -7.23 -19.54 4.18
N ARG A 131 -5.90 -19.41 4.37
CA ARG A 131 -4.99 -18.88 3.34
C ARG A 131 -5.10 -19.65 2.03
N ARG A 132 -5.11 -20.97 2.08
CA ARG A 132 -5.23 -21.84 0.90
C ARG A 132 -6.58 -21.68 0.21
N GLU A 133 -7.66 -21.59 0.97
CA GLU A 133 -9.01 -21.35 0.43
C GLU A 133 -9.10 -19.98 -0.27
N ILE A 134 -8.59 -18.92 0.36
CA ILE A 134 -8.55 -17.56 -0.20
C ILE A 134 -7.72 -17.52 -1.49
N VAL A 135 -6.50 -18.07 -1.48
CA VAL A 135 -5.62 -18.09 -2.66
C VAL A 135 -6.24 -18.90 -3.80
N GLN A 136 -6.79 -20.09 -3.52
CA GLN A 136 -7.47 -20.89 -4.54
C GLN A 136 -8.68 -20.16 -5.14
N ALA A 137 -9.40 -19.38 -4.33
CA ALA A 137 -10.62 -18.69 -4.74
C ALA A 137 -10.37 -17.48 -5.65
N ILE A 138 -9.26 -16.75 -5.46
CA ILE A 138 -8.97 -15.49 -6.19
C ILE A 138 -7.87 -15.60 -7.24
N ALA A 139 -6.90 -16.52 -7.08
CA ALA A 139 -5.74 -16.59 -7.97
C ALA A 139 -6.09 -17.11 -9.37
N ASP A 140 -5.39 -16.60 -10.38
CA ASP A 140 -5.42 -17.19 -11.72
C ASP A 140 -4.79 -18.59 -11.67
N PRO A 141 -5.34 -19.60 -12.35
CA PRO A 141 -4.79 -20.95 -12.35
C PRO A 141 -3.30 -21.03 -12.74
N SER A 142 -2.81 -20.11 -13.57
CA SER A 142 -1.40 -20.06 -14.00
C SER A 142 -0.43 -19.53 -12.94
N THR A 143 -0.92 -18.85 -11.90
CA THR A 143 -0.10 -18.23 -10.84
C THR A 143 -0.42 -18.71 -9.44
N ARG A 144 -1.48 -19.53 -9.27
CA ARG A 144 -1.98 -20.03 -7.99
C ARG A 144 -0.89 -20.59 -7.08
N ASP A 145 -0.10 -21.55 -7.56
CA ASP A 145 0.91 -22.22 -6.73
C ASP A 145 2.01 -21.24 -6.30
N ARG A 146 2.47 -20.37 -7.21
CA ARG A 146 3.45 -19.30 -6.89
C ARG A 146 2.91 -18.29 -5.86
N LEU A 147 1.62 -17.94 -5.93
CA LEU A 147 1.00 -17.06 -4.94
C LEU A 147 0.82 -17.78 -3.59
N GLN A 148 0.46 -19.06 -3.61
CA GLN A 148 0.36 -19.90 -2.41
C GLN A 148 1.72 -20.00 -1.70
N ASP A 149 2.78 -20.37 -2.42
CA ASP A 149 4.14 -20.52 -1.87
C ASP A 149 4.67 -19.19 -1.31
N GLY A 150 4.41 -18.07 -2.02
CA GLY A 150 4.78 -16.74 -1.56
C GLY A 150 4.08 -16.35 -0.25
N PHE A 151 2.76 -16.55 -0.17
CA PHE A 151 2.03 -16.27 1.06
C PHE A 151 2.34 -17.29 2.18
N ASP A 152 2.65 -18.55 1.88
CA ASP A 152 3.11 -19.50 2.90
C ASP A 152 4.48 -19.09 3.48
N ALA A 153 5.35 -18.47 2.68
CA ALA A 153 6.61 -17.89 3.16
C ALA A 153 6.40 -16.59 3.97
N ASP A 154 5.51 -15.69 3.52
CA ASP A 154 5.18 -14.45 4.23
C ASP A 154 4.55 -14.73 5.60
N TYR A 155 3.53 -15.60 5.65
CA TYR A 155 2.79 -15.98 6.86
C TYR A 155 3.49 -17.10 7.63
N SER A 156 4.79 -16.93 7.85
CA SER A 156 5.67 -17.88 8.56
C SER A 156 5.34 -18.01 10.05
N ALA A 157 5.73 -19.15 10.65
CA ALA A 157 5.55 -19.39 12.08
C ALA A 157 6.24 -18.34 12.98
N ASP A 158 7.39 -17.79 12.55
CA ASP A 158 8.10 -16.74 13.27
C ASP A 158 7.35 -15.40 13.24
N LEU A 159 6.70 -15.07 12.11
CA LEU A 159 5.80 -13.92 12.02
C LEU A 159 4.58 -14.11 12.93
N LEU A 160 3.88 -15.24 12.82
CA LEU A 160 2.72 -15.55 13.65
C LEU A 160 3.06 -15.42 15.15
N LYS A 161 4.22 -15.95 15.57
CA LYS A 161 4.73 -15.82 16.92
C LYS A 161 5.05 -14.38 17.34
N SER A 162 5.64 -13.56 16.45
CA SER A 162 6.00 -12.17 16.79
C SER A 162 4.78 -11.28 16.99
N ILE A 163 3.67 -11.57 16.29
CA ILE A 163 2.39 -10.88 16.44
C ILE A 163 1.48 -11.51 17.52
N GLY A 164 1.94 -12.56 18.20
CA GLY A 164 1.27 -13.16 19.36
C GLY A 164 0.28 -14.28 19.05
N LEU A 165 0.25 -14.81 17.82
CA LEU A 165 -0.59 -15.94 17.42
C LEU A 165 0.11 -17.29 17.64
N THR A 166 -0.68 -18.36 17.70
CA THR A 166 -0.16 -19.73 17.60
C THR A 166 0.36 -20.02 16.20
N ALA A 167 1.13 -21.11 16.02
CA ALA A 167 1.60 -21.56 14.71
C ALA A 167 0.48 -21.90 13.70
N ASN A 168 -0.77 -22.02 14.15
CA ASN A 168 -1.95 -22.23 13.31
C ASN A 168 -2.71 -20.92 12.99
N GLY A 169 -2.20 -19.77 13.42
CA GLY A 169 -2.82 -18.46 13.22
C GLY A 169 -3.95 -18.13 14.21
N THR A 170 -4.08 -18.87 15.31
CA THR A 170 -5.14 -18.61 16.31
C THR A 170 -4.67 -17.63 17.39
N ALA A 171 -5.58 -16.81 17.91
CA ALA A 171 -5.33 -15.96 19.07
C ALA A 171 -5.13 -16.80 20.36
N PRO A 172 -4.37 -16.29 21.35
CA PRO A 172 -4.37 -16.80 22.72
C PRO A 172 -5.74 -16.66 23.41
N GLU A 173 -5.99 -17.50 24.41
CA GLU A 173 -7.20 -17.43 25.25
C GLU A 173 -7.34 -16.05 25.92
N GLY A 174 -8.57 -15.51 25.95
CA GLY A 174 -8.84 -14.17 26.46
C GLY A 174 -8.45 -13.02 25.51
N THR A 175 -8.05 -13.32 24.27
CA THR A 175 -7.81 -12.31 23.23
C THR A 175 -8.48 -12.66 21.91
N THR A 176 -8.86 -11.63 21.16
CA THR A 176 -9.45 -11.77 19.82
C THR A 176 -8.52 -11.14 18.79
N PHE A 177 -8.07 -11.92 17.81
CA PHE A 177 -7.22 -11.41 16.73
C PHE A 177 -8.04 -10.61 15.73
N VAL A 178 -7.48 -9.47 15.32
CA VAL A 178 -8.04 -8.55 14.35
C VAL A 178 -7.04 -8.43 13.21
N ASN A 179 -7.45 -8.86 12.02
CA ASN A 179 -6.91 -8.34 10.77
C ASN A 179 -8.10 -8.03 9.86
N ARG A 180 -8.34 -6.74 9.61
CA ARG A 180 -9.47 -6.27 8.78
C ARG A 180 -8.97 -5.19 7.83
N THR A 181 -9.08 -5.44 6.53
CA THR A 181 -8.80 -4.44 5.50
C THR A 181 -10.07 -3.75 5.04
N LEU A 182 -10.01 -2.43 4.96
CA LEU A 182 -11.11 -1.52 4.62
C LEU A 182 -10.69 -0.70 3.38
N PRO A 183 -11.09 -1.10 2.16
CA PRO A 183 -10.91 -0.30 0.97
C PRO A 183 -11.58 1.07 1.13
N ALA A 184 -10.83 2.13 0.87
CA ALA A 184 -11.29 3.52 0.85
C ALA A 184 -11.38 4.08 -0.58
N GLY A 185 -10.79 3.39 -1.55
CA GLY A 185 -10.91 3.72 -2.97
C GLY A 185 -10.14 2.77 -3.89
N THR A 186 -10.51 2.75 -5.16
CA THR A 186 -9.88 1.93 -6.21
C THR A 186 -9.52 2.77 -7.43
N LYS A 187 -8.50 2.33 -8.17
CA LYS A 187 -8.03 3.00 -9.39
C LYS A 187 -7.39 1.99 -10.36
N ALA A 188 -8.03 1.71 -11.49
CA ALA A 188 -7.42 0.94 -12.56
C ALA A 188 -6.34 1.76 -13.30
N THR A 189 -5.06 1.52 -12.99
CA THR A 189 -3.90 2.16 -13.62
C THR A 189 -3.63 1.63 -15.04
N THR A 190 -3.96 0.37 -15.31
CA THR A 190 -4.07 -0.18 -16.66
C THR A 190 -5.36 -0.96 -16.82
N PHE A 191 -5.94 -0.95 -18.03
CA PHE A 191 -7.10 -1.76 -18.37
C PHE A 191 -7.13 -2.05 -19.88
N ASN A 192 -7.34 -3.31 -20.23
CA ASN A 192 -7.91 -3.75 -21.49
C ASN A 192 -8.94 -4.84 -21.18
N GLN A 193 -9.59 -5.41 -22.20
CA GLN A 193 -10.64 -6.41 -22.02
C GLN A 193 -10.21 -7.56 -21.10
N ASN A 194 -9.04 -8.16 -21.35
CA ASN A 194 -8.61 -9.37 -20.65
C ASN A 194 -7.69 -9.12 -19.44
N SER A 195 -7.17 -7.91 -19.23
CA SER A 195 -6.26 -7.64 -18.10
C SER A 195 -6.35 -6.22 -17.56
N ALA A 196 -6.15 -6.12 -16.24
CA ALA A 196 -6.18 -4.86 -15.51
C ALA A 196 -5.03 -4.81 -14.48
N THR A 197 -4.55 -3.61 -14.19
CA THR A 197 -3.77 -3.34 -12.97
C THR A 197 -4.58 -2.36 -12.15
N VAL A 198 -4.89 -2.73 -10.90
CA VAL A 198 -5.72 -1.92 -9.99
C VAL A 198 -4.92 -1.61 -8.74
N GLU A 199 -4.86 -0.33 -8.36
CA GLU A 199 -4.46 0.10 -7.03
C GLU A 199 -5.71 0.21 -6.14
N VAL A 200 -5.65 -0.36 -4.94
CA VAL A 200 -6.67 -0.29 -3.90
C VAL A 200 -6.06 0.42 -2.69
N TRP A 201 -6.55 1.61 -2.37
CA TRP A 201 -6.12 2.35 -1.18
C TRP A 201 -6.96 1.94 0.02
N CYS A 202 -6.32 1.53 1.09
CA CYS A 202 -6.95 0.89 2.24
C CYS A 202 -6.53 1.53 3.56
N ASN A 203 -7.44 1.53 4.52
CA ASN A 203 -7.09 1.48 5.94
C ASN A 203 -7.18 0.02 6.41
N GLY A 204 -6.33 -0.40 7.33
CA GLY A 204 -6.43 -1.72 7.97
C GLY A 204 -6.41 -1.61 9.47
N LEU A 205 -7.17 -2.49 10.14
CA LEU A 205 -7.11 -2.73 11.58
C LEU A 205 -6.31 -3.99 11.85
N PHE A 206 -5.32 -3.91 12.74
CA PHE A 206 -4.43 -5.02 13.05
C PHE A 206 -4.03 -5.08 14.53
N GLY A 207 -4.15 -6.27 15.14
CA GLY A 207 -3.64 -6.56 16.48
C GLY A 207 -4.48 -7.58 17.23
N LEU A 208 -4.24 -7.71 18.53
CA LEU A 208 -5.01 -8.53 19.47
C LEU A 208 -5.81 -7.59 20.39
N ALA A 209 -7.13 -7.76 20.41
CA ALA A 209 -8.02 -7.14 21.39
C ALA A 209 -8.08 -8.03 22.66
N GLY A 210 -8.12 -7.42 23.84
CA GLY A 210 -8.14 -8.10 25.14
C GLY A 210 -7.12 -7.51 26.12
N ASP A 211 -7.44 -7.54 27.42
CA ASP A 211 -6.68 -6.82 28.47
C ASP A 211 -5.23 -7.34 28.66
N SER A 212 -4.96 -8.59 28.29
CA SER A 212 -3.63 -9.21 28.32
C SER A 212 -2.79 -8.97 27.07
N SER A 213 -3.31 -8.24 26.08
CA SER A 213 -2.64 -8.03 24.79
C SER A 213 -1.40 -7.13 24.90
N THR A 214 -0.25 -7.65 24.46
CA THR A 214 0.96 -6.83 24.24
C THR A 214 1.02 -6.22 22.84
N ASN A 215 0.10 -6.59 21.96
CA ASN A 215 0.00 -6.14 20.56
C ASN A 215 -1.40 -5.54 20.34
N PRO A 216 -1.70 -4.35 20.90
CA PRO A 216 -3.04 -3.77 20.84
C PRO A 216 -3.50 -3.53 19.40
N VAL A 217 -4.82 -3.49 19.19
CA VAL A 217 -5.39 -3.17 17.87
C VAL A 217 -5.02 -1.75 17.47
N THR A 218 -4.31 -1.63 16.35
CA THR A 218 -3.90 -0.36 15.73
C THR A 218 -4.55 -0.22 14.36
N SER A 219 -4.45 0.96 13.74
CA SER A 219 -4.82 1.15 12.34
C SER A 219 -3.67 1.72 11.51
N GLY A 220 -3.64 1.40 10.22
CA GLY A 220 -2.61 1.87 9.29
C GLY A 220 -3.14 2.01 7.87
N TRP A 221 -2.57 2.94 7.10
CA TRP A 221 -2.93 3.18 5.70
C TRP A 221 -1.91 2.57 4.75
N PHE A 222 -2.39 1.97 3.66
CA PHE A 222 -1.57 1.31 2.65
C PHE A 222 -2.27 1.26 1.30
N THR A 223 -1.51 0.96 0.25
CA THR A 223 -2.02 0.71 -1.10
C THR A 223 -1.64 -0.70 -1.51
N VAL A 224 -2.61 -1.51 -1.92
CA VAL A 224 -2.40 -2.82 -2.57
C VAL A 224 -2.49 -2.62 -4.07
N THR A 225 -1.52 -3.13 -4.82
CA THR A 225 -1.56 -3.19 -6.29
C THR A 225 -1.81 -4.62 -6.72
N MET A 226 -2.82 -4.86 -7.54
CA MET A 226 -3.16 -6.17 -8.10
C MET A 226 -3.07 -6.15 -9.61
N LYS A 227 -2.38 -7.14 -10.19
CA LYS A 227 -2.50 -7.47 -11.62
C LYS A 227 -3.56 -8.55 -11.77
N LEU A 228 -4.58 -8.26 -12.57
CA LEU A 228 -5.73 -9.12 -12.81
C LEU A 228 -5.75 -9.61 -14.26
N ASN A 229 -6.18 -10.86 -14.44
CA ASN A 229 -6.50 -11.48 -15.72
C ASN A 229 -7.98 -11.88 -15.73
N TRP A 230 -8.68 -11.71 -16.85
CA TRP A 230 -9.99 -12.31 -17.03
C TRP A 230 -9.83 -13.79 -17.40
N SER A 231 -10.33 -14.68 -16.56
CA SER A 231 -10.06 -16.12 -16.66
C SER A 231 -11.32 -16.92 -16.34
N GLY A 232 -11.87 -17.56 -17.36
CA GLY A 232 -13.21 -18.15 -17.33
C GLY A 232 -14.30 -17.08 -17.32
N ASP A 233 -14.97 -16.95 -16.19
CA ASP A 233 -16.15 -16.12 -15.95
C ASP A 233 -15.91 -14.97 -14.94
N ASP A 234 -14.66 -14.73 -14.54
CA ASP A 234 -14.32 -13.73 -13.52
C ASP A 234 -12.92 -13.14 -13.69
N TRP A 235 -12.66 -12.04 -12.98
CA TRP A 235 -11.29 -11.54 -12.77
C TRP A 235 -10.53 -12.46 -11.82
N ARG A 236 -9.22 -12.65 -12.05
CA ARG A 236 -8.34 -13.48 -11.22
C ARG A 236 -6.99 -12.81 -10.99
N VAL A 237 -6.41 -13.00 -9.80
CA VAL A 237 -5.13 -12.40 -9.38
C VAL A 237 -3.95 -13.14 -9.99
N LEU A 238 -3.16 -12.44 -10.81
CA LEU A 238 -1.85 -12.89 -11.29
C LEU A 238 -0.73 -12.53 -10.30
N GLU A 239 -0.79 -11.34 -9.73
CA GLU A 239 0.27 -10.77 -8.91
C GLU A 239 -0.32 -9.74 -7.95
N THR A 240 0.25 -9.65 -6.76
CA THR A 240 -0.13 -8.68 -5.73
C THR A 240 1.11 -8.15 -5.04
N THR A 241 1.11 -6.84 -4.81
CA THR A 241 2.13 -6.13 -4.04
C THR A 241 1.48 -5.09 -3.14
N GLN A 242 2.17 -4.66 -2.09
CA GLN A 242 1.70 -3.66 -1.14
C GLN A 242 2.78 -2.60 -0.86
N LYS A 243 2.35 -1.36 -0.63
CA LYS A 243 3.19 -0.27 -0.11
C LYS A 243 2.45 0.48 1.01
N SER A 244 3.19 1.06 1.95
CA SER A 244 2.61 1.92 2.99
C SER A 244 2.06 3.21 2.39
N GLY A 245 1.01 3.74 3.00
CA GLY A 245 0.35 4.98 2.60
C GLY A 245 -0.31 4.97 1.22
N PRO A 246 -0.66 6.17 0.68
CA PRO A 246 -0.53 7.46 1.34
C PRO A 246 -1.36 7.51 2.64
N THR A 247 -0.84 8.20 3.65
CA THR A 247 -1.45 8.28 4.98
C THR A 247 -2.04 9.68 5.15
N PRO A 248 -3.35 9.85 5.39
CA PRO A 248 -3.91 11.15 5.72
C PRO A 248 -3.41 11.61 7.10
N VAL A 249 -3.47 12.92 7.36
CA VAL A 249 -3.13 13.44 8.70
C VAL A 249 -4.04 12.77 9.75
N PRO A 250 -3.48 12.12 10.79
CA PRO A 250 -4.29 11.50 11.84
C PRO A 250 -5.05 12.56 12.63
N GLY A 251 -6.29 12.24 13.01
CA GLY A 251 -7.06 13.06 13.95
C GLY A 251 -6.76 12.69 15.41
N ASP A 252 -6.84 13.67 16.30
CA ASP A 252 -6.73 13.47 17.75
C ASP A 252 -7.99 12.79 18.31
N SER A 253 -8.01 11.46 18.28
CA SER A 253 -9.01 10.63 18.93
C SER A 253 -8.45 9.97 20.19
N PRO A 254 -9.19 9.94 21.32
CA PRO A 254 -8.76 9.22 22.51
C PRO A 254 -8.69 7.71 22.25
N VAL A 255 -7.70 7.04 22.87
CA VAL A 255 -7.54 5.59 22.75
C VAL A 255 -8.65 4.87 23.55
N SER A 256 -9.45 4.04 22.87
CA SER A 256 -10.48 3.19 23.48
C SER A 256 -9.88 2.15 24.44
N ARG A 257 -10.68 1.64 25.39
CA ARG A 257 -10.24 0.55 26.27
C ARG A 257 -10.18 -0.77 25.48
N ALA A 258 -9.38 -1.73 25.94
CA ALA A 258 -9.27 -3.04 25.29
C ALA A 258 -10.60 -3.80 25.30
N GLU A 259 -11.42 -3.64 26.36
CA GLU A 259 -12.80 -4.15 26.43
C GLU A 259 -13.69 -3.58 25.31
N ASP A 260 -13.65 -2.26 25.08
CA ASP A 260 -14.45 -1.60 24.02
C ASP A 260 -14.03 -2.12 22.63
N MET A 261 -12.73 -2.26 22.39
CA MET A 261 -12.20 -2.80 21.14
C MET A 261 -12.58 -4.28 20.95
N SER A 262 -12.62 -5.08 22.01
CA SER A 262 -13.04 -6.49 21.94
C SER A 262 -14.51 -6.60 21.55
N LYS A 263 -15.38 -5.81 22.20
CA LYS A 263 -16.81 -5.72 21.85
C LYS A 263 -17.02 -5.28 20.40
N VAL A 264 -16.29 -4.26 19.93
CA VAL A 264 -16.40 -3.81 18.53
C VAL A 264 -16.03 -4.94 17.54
N VAL A 265 -15.04 -5.77 17.88
CA VAL A 265 -14.64 -6.90 17.01
C VAL A 265 -15.70 -8.00 17.00
N GLU A 266 -16.30 -8.30 18.15
CA GLU A 266 -17.33 -9.34 18.30
C GLU A 266 -18.70 -8.93 17.74
N GLU A 267 -19.13 -7.69 17.97
CA GLU A 267 -20.46 -7.19 17.60
C GLU A 267 -20.54 -6.68 16.15
N PHE A 268 -19.45 -6.12 15.61
CA PHE A 268 -19.42 -5.59 14.25
C PHE A 268 -18.76 -6.59 13.29
N GLY A 269 -19.60 -7.37 12.59
CA GLY A 269 -19.17 -8.29 11.54
C GLY A 269 -18.48 -7.58 10.36
N GLY A 270 -17.59 -8.30 9.68
CA GLY A 270 -16.89 -7.81 8.49
C GLY A 270 -17.81 -7.64 7.28
N PHE A 271 -17.45 -6.73 6.37
CA PHE A 271 -18.18 -6.55 5.10
C PHE A 271 -18.06 -7.78 4.21
N THR A 272 -19.19 -8.26 3.70
CA THR A 272 -19.21 -9.38 2.73
C THR A 272 -19.18 -8.93 1.27
N TYR A 273 -19.16 -7.62 1.04
CA TYR A 273 -18.89 -6.97 -0.24
C TYR A 273 -18.31 -5.58 0.05
N ALA A 274 -17.15 -5.25 -0.53
CA ALA A 274 -16.52 -3.95 -0.41
C ALA A 274 -16.53 -3.20 -1.75
N ARG A 275 -16.62 -1.86 -1.66
CA ARG A 275 -16.49 -0.91 -2.77
C ARG A 275 -16.03 0.43 -2.23
#